data_AF-A0A150HI36-F1
#
_entry.id   AF-A0A150HI36-F1
#
_cell.length_a   1.000
_cell.length_b   1.000
_cell.length_c   1.000
_cell.angle_alpha   90.00
_cell.angle_beta   90.00
_cell.angle_gamma   90.00
#
_symmetry.space_group_name_H-M   'P 1'
#
loop_
_entity.id
_entity.type
_entity.pdbx_description
1 polymer ?
#
loop_
_entity_poly.entity_id
_entity_poly.type
_entity_poly.pdbx_seq_one_letter_code
_entity_poly.pdbx_strand_id
1 'polypeptide(L)'
;MTCIPVADRASRRRSPTAGIHRRSFLLPGLAALLLTAGLLFAVAAPAAAHDEIVSSSPEAGSTIPVVPEEISLTFSGEILTDFSAVIIEVVAANGQNLASGDPIIDGTTVTQAVQPGQAGVFTVRWRVVSSDGHPISNEYQYTVEAVAVPTSTPTPEATEEQTPAPSATTQATTPGEMHNGPSGGGELLPVLAVVSGVGVLGGALIVVLMVARERRSRDGTAAAAASGQGNGDGNTRKDGLADES
;
A
#
# COMPACT_ATOMS: atom_id res chain seq x y z
N MET A 1 27.80 99.54 -17.19
CA MET A 1 27.26 98.32 -17.81
C MET A 1 27.47 97.19 -16.82
N THR A 2 26.52 97.00 -15.91
CA THR A 2 26.64 96.09 -14.77
C THR A 2 25.28 95.44 -14.60
N CYS A 3 25.18 94.17 -15.00
CA CYS A 3 23.98 93.36 -14.88
C CYS A 3 24.16 92.36 -13.74
N ILE A 4 23.22 92.39 -12.80
CA ILE A 4 23.00 91.38 -11.75
C ILE A 4 22.24 90.20 -12.36
N PRO A 5 22.55 88.95 -11.98
CA PRO A 5 21.51 87.92 -11.85
C PRO A 5 21.55 87.34 -10.43
N VAL A 6 20.49 87.53 -9.63
CA VAL A 6 19.29 86.67 -9.50
C VAL A 6 19.67 85.26 -9.05
N ALA A 7 19.44 85.02 -7.75
CA ALA A 7 19.36 83.71 -7.16
C ALA A 7 18.07 83.03 -7.64
N ASP A 8 18.17 81.84 -8.24
CA ASP A 8 17.04 80.94 -8.41
C ASP A 8 17.15 79.78 -7.42
N ARG A 9 16.10 79.64 -6.62
CA ARG A 9 16.00 78.66 -5.54
C ARG A 9 14.99 77.61 -5.98
N ALA A 10 15.50 76.39 -6.08
CA ALA A 10 14.82 75.12 -5.91
C ALA A 10 13.88 74.63 -7.02
N SER A 11 14.25 73.48 -7.60
CA SER A 11 13.30 72.39 -7.78
C SER A 11 13.96 71.06 -7.49
N ARG A 12 13.63 70.49 -6.33
CA ARG A 12 13.81 69.06 -6.05
C ARG A 12 13.03 68.28 -7.09
N ARG A 13 13.70 67.41 -7.85
CA ARG A 13 13.06 66.24 -8.46
C ARG A 13 13.90 65.02 -8.10
N ARG A 14 13.54 64.38 -6.98
CA ARG A 14 13.94 63.01 -6.70
C ARG A 14 13.06 62.13 -7.58
N SER A 15 13.63 61.51 -8.59
CA SER A 15 12.98 60.44 -9.34
C SER A 15 12.93 59.19 -8.45
N PRO A 16 11.76 58.64 -8.10
CA PRO A 16 11.69 57.32 -7.52
C PRO A 16 11.87 56.33 -8.68
N THR A 17 13.06 55.76 -8.83
CA THR A 17 13.23 54.61 -9.72
C THR A 17 12.53 53.44 -9.03
N ALA A 18 11.26 53.25 -9.38
CA ALA A 18 10.44 52.14 -8.91
C ALA A 18 11.14 50.83 -9.29
N GLY A 19 11.60 50.11 -8.26
CA GLY A 19 12.12 48.76 -8.43
C GLY A 19 11.03 47.89 -9.02
N ILE A 20 11.22 47.48 -10.29
CA ILE A 20 10.44 46.43 -10.89
C ILE A 20 10.89 45.14 -10.19
N HIS A 21 10.32 44.87 -9.02
CA HIS A 21 10.29 43.53 -8.48
C HIS A 21 9.45 42.72 -9.48
N ARG A 22 10.12 42.16 -10.50
CA ARG A 22 9.64 41.00 -11.24
C ARG A 22 9.60 39.85 -10.24
N ARG A 23 8.67 39.96 -9.29
CA ARG A 23 8.41 38.99 -8.24
C ARG A 23 8.21 37.68 -8.97
N SER A 24 9.04 36.71 -8.62
CA SER A 24 9.10 35.39 -9.21
C SER A 24 7.79 34.63 -8.99
N PHE A 25 6.71 35.03 -9.67
CA PHE A 25 5.41 34.36 -9.63
C PHE A 25 5.45 32.93 -10.22
N LEU A 26 6.58 32.53 -10.80
CA LEU A 26 6.82 31.17 -11.26
C LEU A 26 7.09 30.17 -10.11
N LEU A 27 7.64 30.61 -8.97
CA LEU A 27 7.91 29.72 -7.83
C LEU A 27 6.66 29.26 -7.05
N PRO A 28 5.63 30.09 -6.77
CA PRO A 28 4.44 29.60 -6.07
C PRO A 28 3.63 28.61 -6.91
N GLY A 29 3.61 28.77 -8.23
CA GLY A 29 2.93 27.83 -9.14
C GLY A 29 3.56 26.43 -9.13
N LEU A 30 4.89 26.36 -9.11
CA LEU A 30 5.61 25.09 -9.03
C LEU A 30 5.38 24.37 -7.68
N ALA A 31 5.39 25.13 -6.57
CA ALA A 31 5.14 24.55 -5.25
C ALA A 31 3.71 24.00 -5.12
N ALA A 32 2.70 24.74 -5.62
CA ALA A 32 1.32 24.28 -5.65
C ALA A 32 1.14 23.04 -6.53
N LEU A 33 1.80 22.99 -7.70
CA LEU A 33 1.77 21.83 -8.60
C LEU A 33 2.38 20.58 -7.94
N LEU A 34 3.54 20.73 -7.28
CA LEU A 34 4.22 19.63 -6.60
C LEU A 34 3.42 19.13 -5.39
N LEU A 35 2.80 20.02 -4.61
CA LEU A 35 1.91 19.64 -3.52
C LEU A 35 0.67 18.89 -4.02
N THR A 36 0.06 19.38 -5.10
CA THR A 36 -1.12 18.75 -5.71
C THR A 36 -0.75 17.36 -6.26
N ALA A 37 0.35 17.25 -7.02
CA ALA A 37 0.85 15.98 -7.52
C ALA A 37 1.17 15.00 -6.38
N GLY A 38 1.86 15.47 -5.33
CA GLY A 38 2.17 14.66 -4.15
C GLY A 38 0.92 14.16 -3.44
N LEU A 39 -0.13 14.99 -3.34
CA LEU A 39 -1.40 14.58 -2.75
C LEU A 39 -2.10 13.53 -3.64
N LEU A 40 -2.10 13.69 -4.97
CA LEU A 40 -2.66 12.70 -5.90
C LEU A 40 -1.95 11.34 -5.79
N PHE A 41 -0.62 11.33 -5.70
CA PHE A 41 0.13 10.07 -5.52
C PHE A 41 -0.05 9.46 -4.13
N ALA A 42 -0.35 10.25 -3.11
CA ALA A 42 -0.60 9.74 -1.75
C ALA A 42 -1.97 9.05 -1.59
N VAL A 43 -2.95 9.37 -2.45
CA VAL A 43 -4.26 8.68 -2.48
C VAL A 43 -4.36 7.61 -3.58
N ALA A 44 -3.33 7.44 -4.41
CA ALA A 44 -3.32 6.37 -5.40
C ALA A 44 -3.19 5.02 -4.70
N ALA A 45 -4.30 4.28 -4.60
CA ALA A 45 -4.27 2.88 -4.18
C ALA A 45 -3.46 2.07 -5.20
N PRO A 46 -2.68 1.05 -4.76
CA PRO A 46 -2.07 0.10 -5.68
C PRO A 46 -3.16 -0.51 -6.57
N ALA A 47 -3.00 -0.42 -7.89
CA ALA A 47 -3.84 -1.20 -8.81
C ALA A 47 -3.36 -2.66 -8.72
N ALA A 48 -4.17 -3.54 -8.13
CA ALA A 48 -3.94 -4.97 -8.17
C ALA A 48 -4.25 -5.46 -9.60
N ALA A 49 -3.20 -5.69 -10.39
CA ALA A 49 -3.30 -6.09 -11.79
C ALA A 49 -3.06 -7.59 -12.02
N HIS A 50 -2.96 -8.37 -10.94
CA HIS A 50 -2.70 -9.80 -11.03
C HIS A 50 -3.75 -10.54 -10.22
N ASP A 51 -4.53 -11.38 -10.90
CA ASP A 51 -5.44 -12.26 -10.21
C ASP A 51 -4.64 -13.26 -9.35
N GLU A 52 -5.02 -13.36 -8.09
CA GLU A 52 -4.44 -14.29 -7.12
C GLU A 52 -5.53 -15.15 -6.49
N ILE A 53 -5.15 -16.31 -5.95
CA ILE A 53 -6.07 -17.08 -5.11
C ILE A 53 -6.28 -16.30 -3.82
N VAL A 54 -7.54 -15.95 -3.54
CA VAL A 54 -7.97 -15.33 -2.27
C VAL A 54 -8.39 -16.38 -1.24
N SER A 55 -8.87 -17.54 -1.68
CA SER A 55 -9.19 -18.68 -0.81
C SER A 55 -9.23 -19.99 -1.59
N SER A 56 -8.93 -21.09 -0.91
CA SER A 56 -9.05 -22.45 -1.46
C SER A 56 -9.75 -23.39 -0.48
N SER A 57 -10.44 -24.39 -1.02
CA SER A 57 -10.92 -25.55 -0.28
C SER A 57 -10.41 -26.81 -0.98
N PRO A 58 -9.60 -27.65 -0.32
CA PRO A 58 -8.98 -27.45 0.99
C PRO A 58 -8.08 -26.22 1.08
N GLU A 59 -7.92 -25.66 2.28
CA GLU A 59 -7.02 -24.53 2.50
C GLU A 59 -5.56 -24.95 2.29
N ALA A 60 -4.74 -24.05 1.76
CA ALA A 60 -3.31 -24.28 1.59
C ALA A 60 -2.62 -24.60 2.94
N GLY A 61 -1.90 -25.71 2.99
CA GLY A 61 -1.22 -26.22 4.18
C GLY A 61 -2.15 -26.93 5.18
N SER A 62 -3.46 -27.02 4.90
CA SER A 62 -4.40 -27.70 5.79
C SER A 62 -4.19 -29.21 5.82
N THR A 63 -4.67 -29.83 6.89
CA THR A 63 -4.75 -31.28 7.04
C THR A 63 -6.21 -31.68 7.21
N ILE A 64 -6.70 -32.59 6.38
CA ILE A 64 -8.10 -33.03 6.32
C ILE A 64 -8.19 -34.56 6.47
N PRO A 65 -9.34 -35.12 6.91
CA PRO A 65 -9.46 -36.55 7.23
C PRO A 65 -9.66 -37.47 6.01
N VAL A 66 -10.12 -36.93 4.88
CA VAL A 66 -10.45 -37.71 3.67
C VAL A 66 -10.16 -36.85 2.43
N VAL A 67 -9.78 -37.48 1.32
CA VAL A 67 -9.68 -36.82 0.01
C VAL A 67 -11.06 -36.26 -0.36
N PRO A 68 -11.19 -34.96 -0.65
CA PRO A 68 -12.49 -34.36 -0.96
C PRO A 68 -12.96 -34.82 -2.34
N GLU A 69 -14.28 -34.78 -2.58
CA GLU A 69 -14.86 -35.08 -3.89
C GLU A 69 -14.57 -33.98 -4.93
N GLU A 70 -14.25 -32.77 -4.45
CA GLU A 70 -13.91 -31.62 -5.27
C GLU A 70 -12.93 -30.70 -4.54
N ILE A 71 -12.22 -29.89 -5.32
CA ILE A 71 -11.49 -28.73 -4.81
C ILE A 71 -12.09 -27.46 -5.41
N SER A 72 -12.07 -26.37 -4.65
CA SER A 72 -12.48 -25.05 -5.13
C SER A 72 -11.40 -24.01 -4.89
N LEU A 73 -11.17 -23.18 -5.91
CA LEU A 73 -10.23 -22.07 -5.89
C LEU A 73 -11.02 -20.79 -6.17
N THR A 74 -10.93 -19.81 -5.28
CA THR A 74 -11.52 -18.48 -5.49
C THR A 74 -10.41 -17.50 -5.78
N PHE A 75 -10.57 -16.76 -6.87
CA PHE A 75 -9.62 -15.77 -7.34
C PHE A 75 -10.08 -14.35 -6.99
N SER A 76 -9.16 -13.39 -6.99
CA SER A 76 -9.46 -11.97 -6.76
C SER A 76 -10.23 -11.31 -7.91
N GLY A 77 -10.27 -11.95 -9.09
CA GLY A 77 -10.94 -11.45 -10.29
C GLY A 77 -11.59 -12.56 -11.10
N GLU A 78 -12.37 -12.14 -12.10
CA GLU A 78 -13.14 -13.04 -12.96
C GLU A 78 -12.22 -13.82 -13.91
N ILE A 79 -12.54 -15.10 -14.09
CA ILE A 79 -11.80 -16.02 -14.96
C ILE A 79 -12.50 -16.13 -16.31
N LEU A 80 -11.73 -16.17 -17.40
CA LEU A 80 -12.29 -16.43 -18.73
C LEU A 80 -12.98 -17.80 -18.76
N THR A 81 -14.21 -17.84 -19.27
CA THR A 81 -15.08 -19.03 -19.24
C THR A 81 -14.78 -20.04 -20.36
N ASP A 82 -13.76 -19.80 -21.18
CA ASP A 82 -13.35 -20.75 -22.21
C ASP A 82 -12.71 -21.99 -21.55
N PHE A 83 -13.13 -23.20 -21.91
CA PHE A 83 -12.61 -24.44 -21.31
C PHE A 83 -11.10 -24.63 -21.46
N SER A 84 -10.46 -23.98 -22.43
CA SER A 84 -8.99 -23.99 -22.59
C SER A 84 -8.26 -22.99 -21.69
N ALA A 85 -8.99 -22.13 -20.98
CA ALA A 85 -8.43 -21.12 -20.09
C ALA A 85 -8.00 -21.69 -18.74
N VAL A 86 -8.55 -22.83 -18.33
CA VAL A 86 -8.36 -23.38 -16.97
C VAL A 86 -7.85 -24.81 -17.00
N ILE A 87 -6.79 -25.06 -16.23
CA ILE A 87 -6.21 -26.37 -16.00
C ILE A 87 -6.00 -26.51 -14.50
N ILE A 88 -6.53 -27.59 -13.91
CA ILE A 88 -6.29 -27.95 -12.50
C ILE A 88 -5.82 -29.41 -12.43
N GLU A 89 -4.70 -29.63 -11.77
CA GLU A 89 -4.16 -30.95 -11.45
C GLU A 89 -4.15 -31.14 -9.94
N VAL A 90 -4.57 -32.33 -9.47
CA VAL A 90 -4.53 -32.72 -8.06
C VAL A 90 -3.61 -33.93 -7.94
N VAL A 91 -2.33 -33.68 -7.67
CA VAL A 91 -1.28 -34.69 -7.72
C VAL A 91 -1.09 -35.30 -6.34
N ALA A 92 -1.36 -36.60 -6.22
CA ALA A 92 -1.10 -37.36 -5.00
C ALA A 92 0.40 -37.64 -4.80
N ALA A 93 0.80 -38.06 -3.60
CA ALA A 93 2.19 -38.38 -3.25
C ALA A 93 2.84 -39.46 -4.14
N ASN A 94 2.04 -40.32 -4.80
CA ASN A 94 2.51 -41.32 -5.76
C ASN A 94 2.69 -40.77 -7.19
N GLY A 95 2.46 -39.47 -7.40
CA GLY A 95 2.54 -38.78 -8.71
C GLY A 95 1.28 -38.91 -9.58
N GLN A 96 0.22 -39.57 -9.10
CA GLN A 96 -1.02 -39.70 -9.83
C GLN A 96 -1.83 -38.40 -9.77
N ASN A 97 -2.27 -37.91 -10.93
CA ASN A 97 -3.27 -36.83 -10.99
C ASN A 97 -4.67 -37.42 -10.77
N LEU A 98 -5.36 -36.92 -9.75
CA LEU A 98 -6.72 -37.32 -9.39
C LEU A 98 -7.78 -36.33 -9.85
N ALA A 99 -7.42 -35.22 -10.51
CA ALA A 99 -8.40 -34.34 -11.13
C ALA A 99 -9.22 -35.11 -12.20
N SER A 100 -10.53 -34.90 -12.20
CA SER A 100 -11.46 -35.64 -13.05
C SER A 100 -12.44 -34.72 -13.76
N GLY A 101 -12.60 -34.91 -15.07
CA GLY A 101 -13.48 -34.10 -15.90
C GLY A 101 -13.01 -32.66 -16.06
N ASP A 102 -13.81 -31.85 -16.74
CA ASP A 102 -13.54 -30.44 -16.96
C ASP A 102 -13.84 -29.61 -15.70
N PRO A 103 -13.05 -28.56 -15.41
CA PRO A 103 -13.34 -27.65 -14.33
C PRO A 103 -14.61 -26.82 -14.59
N ILE A 104 -15.34 -26.51 -13.53
CA ILE A 104 -16.55 -25.68 -13.56
C ILE A 104 -16.16 -24.27 -13.11
N ILE A 105 -16.53 -23.26 -13.89
CA ILE A 105 -16.21 -21.85 -13.64
C ILE A 105 -17.51 -21.13 -13.29
N ASP A 106 -17.54 -20.46 -12.14
CA ASP A 106 -18.62 -19.60 -11.66
C ASP A 106 -18.03 -18.26 -11.18
N GLY A 107 -18.03 -17.27 -12.06
CA GLY A 107 -17.44 -15.95 -11.81
C GLY A 107 -15.95 -16.01 -11.45
N THR A 108 -15.64 -15.81 -10.18
CA THR A 108 -14.28 -15.83 -9.62
C THR A 108 -13.90 -17.19 -9.03
N THR A 109 -14.79 -18.18 -9.06
CA THR A 109 -14.57 -19.49 -8.44
C THR A 109 -14.43 -20.57 -9.51
N VAL A 110 -13.41 -21.40 -9.36
CA VAL A 110 -13.21 -22.60 -10.18
C VAL A 110 -13.30 -23.83 -9.30
N THR A 111 -14.11 -24.80 -9.70
CA THR A 111 -14.29 -26.08 -9.02
C THR A 111 -13.80 -27.22 -9.90
N GLN A 112 -13.01 -28.13 -9.33
CA GLN A 112 -12.49 -29.32 -10.00
C GLN A 112 -12.88 -30.56 -9.22
N ALA A 113 -13.59 -31.49 -9.87
CA ALA A 113 -13.88 -32.79 -9.27
C ALA A 113 -12.60 -33.64 -9.12
N VAL A 114 -12.54 -34.42 -8.04
CA VAL A 114 -11.36 -35.20 -7.63
C VAL A 114 -11.76 -36.65 -7.37
N GLN A 115 -10.97 -37.58 -7.90
CA GLN A 115 -11.14 -39.00 -7.66
C GLN A 115 -10.66 -39.37 -6.25
N PRO A 116 -11.27 -40.38 -5.60
CA PRO A 116 -10.77 -40.90 -4.33
C PRO A 116 -9.29 -41.30 -4.41
N GLY A 117 -8.55 -41.06 -3.33
CA GLY A 117 -7.13 -41.34 -3.23
C GLY A 117 -6.73 -41.87 -1.86
N GLN A 118 -5.48 -42.30 -1.73
CA GLN A 118 -4.90 -42.70 -0.45
C GLN A 118 -4.51 -41.46 0.37
N ALA A 119 -4.46 -41.62 1.69
CA ALA A 119 -3.91 -40.60 2.58
C ALA A 119 -2.45 -40.27 2.23
N GLY A 120 -2.08 -39.01 2.43
CA GLY A 120 -0.77 -38.47 2.08
C GLY A 120 -0.83 -36.99 1.74
N VAL A 121 0.29 -36.47 1.22
CA VAL A 121 0.40 -35.10 0.74
C VAL A 121 -0.14 -35.02 -0.69
N PHE A 122 -0.92 -33.98 -0.96
CA PHE A 122 -1.46 -33.65 -2.27
C PHE A 122 -0.97 -32.28 -2.71
N THR A 123 -0.55 -32.17 -3.96
CA THR A 123 -0.18 -30.90 -4.61
C THR A 123 -1.26 -30.51 -5.60
N VAL A 124 -1.91 -29.38 -5.36
CA VAL A 124 -2.85 -28.76 -6.29
C VAL A 124 -2.06 -27.79 -7.17
N ARG A 125 -2.01 -28.06 -8.47
CA ARG A 125 -1.36 -27.21 -9.46
C ARG A 125 -2.42 -26.65 -10.36
N TRP A 126 -2.34 -25.36 -10.66
CA TRP A 126 -3.37 -24.73 -11.46
C TRP A 126 -2.79 -23.70 -12.42
N ARG A 127 -3.52 -23.49 -13.49
CA ARG A 127 -3.33 -22.39 -14.43
C ARG A 127 -4.70 -21.88 -14.85
N VAL A 128 -4.90 -20.58 -14.77
CA VAL A 128 -6.12 -19.92 -15.26
C VAL A 128 -5.75 -18.73 -16.15
N VAL A 129 -6.67 -18.28 -17.00
CA VAL A 129 -6.54 -17.01 -17.72
C VAL A 129 -7.57 -16.05 -17.15
N SER A 130 -7.09 -14.95 -16.59
CA SER A 130 -7.96 -13.88 -16.09
C SER A 130 -8.76 -13.27 -17.24
N SER A 131 -9.91 -12.66 -16.92
CA SER A 131 -10.74 -11.86 -17.83
C SER A 131 -9.97 -10.78 -18.60
N ASP A 132 -8.82 -10.33 -18.09
CA ASP A 132 -7.92 -9.39 -18.75
C ASP A 132 -7.01 -10.01 -19.84
N GLY A 133 -7.02 -11.35 -19.96
CA GLY A 133 -6.30 -12.13 -20.95
C GLY A 133 -4.92 -12.65 -20.50
N HIS A 134 -4.48 -12.38 -19.27
CA HIS A 134 -3.19 -12.87 -18.79
C HIS A 134 -3.29 -14.26 -18.15
N PRO A 135 -2.43 -15.22 -18.56
CA PRO A 135 -2.34 -16.50 -17.89
C PRO A 135 -1.59 -16.36 -16.56
N ILE A 136 -2.16 -16.93 -15.51
CA ILE A 136 -1.57 -17.05 -14.18
C ILE A 136 -1.53 -18.53 -13.77
N SER A 137 -0.53 -18.91 -13.00
CA SER A 137 -0.36 -20.28 -12.52
C SER A 137 0.37 -20.31 -11.20
N ASN A 138 -0.01 -21.24 -10.32
CA ASN A 138 0.69 -21.50 -9.08
C ASN A 138 0.39 -22.92 -8.59
N GLU A 139 0.90 -23.25 -7.41
CA GLU A 139 0.58 -24.50 -6.72
C GLU A 139 0.51 -24.30 -5.20
N TYR A 140 -0.23 -25.18 -4.53
CA TYR A 140 -0.22 -25.31 -3.08
C TYR A 140 -0.38 -26.77 -2.68
N GLN A 141 -0.14 -27.07 -1.41
CA GLN A 141 -0.26 -28.43 -0.87
C GLN A 141 -1.32 -28.50 0.22
N TYR A 142 -1.95 -29.66 0.37
CA TYR A 142 -2.74 -30.04 1.54
C TYR A 142 -2.42 -31.49 1.90
N THR A 143 -2.71 -31.88 3.14
CA THR A 143 -2.45 -33.24 3.63
C THR A 143 -3.77 -33.94 3.93
N VAL A 144 -3.87 -35.21 3.54
CA VAL A 144 -4.97 -36.09 3.97
C VAL A 144 -4.42 -37.08 4.98
N GLU A 145 -4.94 -37.04 6.20
CA GLU A 145 -4.71 -38.08 7.21
C GLU A 145 -5.83 -39.10 7.14
N ALA A 146 -5.52 -40.40 7.08
CA ALA A 146 -6.55 -41.43 7.11
C ALA A 146 -7.20 -41.48 8.50
N VAL A 147 -8.22 -40.66 8.73
CA VAL A 147 -9.15 -40.89 9.83
C VAL A 147 -10.18 -41.89 9.31
N ALA A 148 -10.11 -43.12 9.81
CA ALA A 148 -11.13 -44.11 9.52
C ALA A 148 -12.49 -43.55 9.95
N VAL A 149 -13.32 -43.16 8.99
CA VAL A 149 -14.72 -42.84 9.26
C VAL A 149 -15.33 -44.10 9.86
N PRO A 150 -15.84 -44.08 11.11
CA PRO A 150 -16.54 -45.25 11.63
C PRO A 150 -17.79 -45.41 10.77
N THR A 151 -17.76 -46.36 9.84
CA THR A 151 -18.95 -46.86 9.16
C THR A 151 -19.88 -47.31 10.26
N SER A 152 -20.90 -46.50 10.54
CA SER A 152 -22.04 -46.92 11.34
C SER A 152 -22.65 -48.08 10.56
N THR A 153 -22.33 -49.30 11.00
CA THR A 153 -22.94 -50.51 10.47
C THR A 153 -24.45 -50.34 10.68
N PRO A 154 -25.28 -50.36 9.63
CA PRO A 154 -26.72 -50.41 9.86
C PRO A 154 -27.00 -51.74 10.56
N THR A 155 -27.31 -51.68 11.85
CA THR A 155 -27.89 -52.78 12.60
C THR A 155 -29.18 -53.18 11.86
N PRO A 156 -29.33 -54.46 11.45
CA PRO A 156 -30.58 -54.89 10.85
C PRO A 156 -31.67 -54.86 11.91
N GLU A 157 -32.77 -54.24 11.50
CA GLU A 157 -34.11 -54.26 12.07
C GLU A 157 -34.44 -55.62 12.72
N ALA A 158 -34.69 -55.59 14.04
CA ALA A 158 -35.33 -56.66 14.77
C ALA A 158 -36.68 -56.14 15.29
N THR A 159 -37.71 -56.76 14.74
CA THR A 159 -39.14 -56.71 15.04
C THR A 159 -39.49 -56.52 16.52
N GLU A 160 -40.46 -55.63 16.71
CA GLU A 160 -41.36 -55.37 17.84
C GLU A 160 -41.42 -56.39 18.99
N GLU A 161 -41.24 -55.92 20.24
CA GLU A 161 -42.04 -56.39 21.39
C GLU A 161 -42.12 -55.34 22.53
N GLN A 162 -43.27 -54.66 22.58
CA GLN A 162 -44.07 -54.14 23.71
C GLN A 162 -43.41 -53.61 25.02
N THR A 163 -43.79 -52.37 25.37
CA THR A 163 -43.69 -51.66 26.67
C THR A 163 -45.10 -51.71 27.34
N PRO A 164 -45.34 -51.62 28.68
CA PRO A 164 -44.72 -50.67 29.62
C PRO A 164 -44.53 -51.01 31.14
N ALA A 165 -43.56 -50.29 31.74
CA ALA A 165 -43.56 -49.55 33.04
C ALA A 165 -43.54 -50.29 34.41
N PRO A 166 -43.20 -49.61 35.53
CA PRO A 166 -42.19 -48.56 35.76
C PRO A 166 -41.33 -48.82 37.03
N SER A 167 -40.24 -48.07 37.23
CA SER A 167 -39.76 -47.75 38.58
C SER A 167 -38.96 -46.45 38.58
N ALA A 168 -39.31 -45.61 39.55
CA ALA A 168 -38.89 -44.22 39.69
C ALA A 168 -37.69 -44.06 40.63
N THR A 169 -37.03 -42.90 40.47
CA THR A 169 -36.32 -42.11 41.50
C THR A 169 -34.89 -42.54 41.86
N THR A 170 -33.89 -41.71 41.48
CA THR A 170 -33.23 -40.74 42.39
C THR A 170 -32.10 -39.95 41.69
N GLN A 171 -32.30 -38.62 41.66
CA GLN A 171 -31.37 -37.48 41.88
C GLN A 171 -29.86 -37.56 41.56
N ALA A 172 -29.40 -36.57 40.80
CA ALA A 172 -28.25 -35.69 41.09
C ALA A 172 -28.46 -34.36 40.31
N THR A 173 -28.71 -33.20 40.93
CA THR A 173 -27.73 -32.13 41.30
C THR A 173 -26.67 -31.90 40.21
N THR A 174 -26.40 -30.73 39.61
CA THR A 174 -26.70 -29.30 39.85
C THR A 174 -26.33 -28.53 38.54
N PRO A 175 -26.84 -27.31 38.30
CA PRO A 175 -26.87 -26.64 36.99
C PRO A 175 -25.53 -26.25 36.36
N GLY A 176 -25.55 -26.20 35.02
CA GLY A 176 -24.52 -25.60 34.19
C GLY A 176 -24.37 -24.12 34.46
N GLU A 177 -23.15 -23.74 34.84
CA GLU A 177 -22.68 -22.37 34.89
C GLU A 177 -22.54 -21.85 33.46
N MET A 178 -23.37 -20.87 33.13
CA MET A 178 -23.31 -20.12 31.87
C MET A 178 -22.12 -19.16 31.94
N HIS A 179 -21.02 -19.46 31.26
CA HIS A 179 -20.00 -18.45 30.98
C HIS A 179 -20.21 -17.88 29.58
N ASN A 180 -21.13 -16.92 29.48
CA ASN A 180 -21.15 -15.94 28.41
C ASN A 180 -19.95 -15.00 28.59
N GLY A 181 -18.83 -15.32 27.93
CA GLY A 181 -17.75 -14.37 27.70
C GLY A 181 -18.11 -13.50 26.50
N PRO A 182 -18.10 -12.15 26.62
CA PRO A 182 -18.46 -11.28 25.52
C PRO A 182 -17.43 -11.38 24.38
N SER A 183 -17.93 -11.58 23.17
CA SER A 183 -17.21 -11.29 21.93
C SER A 183 -16.73 -9.85 21.97
N GLY A 184 -15.45 -9.67 22.26
CA GLY A 184 -14.74 -8.41 22.11
C GLY A 184 -14.45 -8.18 20.64
N GLY A 185 -15.41 -7.57 19.94
CA GLY A 185 -15.11 -6.79 18.75
C GLY A 185 -14.39 -5.50 19.14
N GLY A 186 -13.49 -5.04 18.26
CA GLY A 186 -12.98 -3.67 18.30
C GLY A 186 -11.48 -3.54 18.43
N GLU A 187 -10.83 -3.47 17.27
CA GLU A 187 -9.98 -2.33 16.89
C GLU A 187 -8.58 -2.15 17.55
N LEU A 188 -7.60 -1.87 16.64
CA LEU A 188 -6.36 -1.08 16.79
C LEU A 188 -5.07 -1.84 17.20
N LEU A 189 -3.93 -1.85 16.49
CA LEU A 189 -3.40 -1.13 15.31
C LEU A 189 -2.12 -1.85 14.80
N PRO A 190 -1.80 -1.82 13.49
CA PRO A 190 -0.45 -2.10 12.97
C PRO A 190 0.40 -0.82 13.04
N VAL A 191 1.36 -0.76 13.94
CA VAL A 191 2.41 0.29 13.93
C VAL A 191 3.54 -0.17 13.02
N LEU A 192 3.39 0.03 11.70
CA LEU A 192 4.56 0.20 10.81
C LEU A 192 4.25 0.91 9.47
N ALA A 193 3.30 1.86 9.45
CA ALA A 193 3.03 2.68 8.25
C ALA A 193 3.32 4.18 8.44
N VAL A 194 4.13 4.56 9.44
CA VAL A 194 4.44 5.99 9.73
C VAL A 194 5.78 6.44 9.12
N VAL A 195 6.63 5.53 8.64
CA VAL A 195 7.98 5.90 8.17
C VAL A 195 7.99 6.51 6.76
N SER A 196 7.01 6.20 5.90
CA SER A 196 6.96 6.73 4.53
C SER A 196 6.49 8.20 4.45
N GLY A 197 5.58 8.62 5.32
CA GLY A 197 5.03 9.99 5.31
C GLY A 197 6.03 11.06 5.78
N VAL A 198 6.89 10.73 6.74
CA VAL A 198 7.90 11.67 7.28
C VAL A 198 9.02 11.94 6.27
N GLY A 199 9.36 10.97 5.42
CA GLY A 199 10.39 11.13 4.39
C GLY A 199 10.03 12.15 3.31
N VAL A 200 8.77 12.17 2.86
CA VAL A 200 8.31 13.08 1.80
C VAL A 200 8.14 14.52 2.32
N LEU A 201 7.52 14.69 3.49
CA LEU A 201 7.39 16.00 4.14
C LEU A 201 8.75 16.57 4.57
N GLY A 202 9.63 15.71 5.10
CA GLY A 202 11.00 16.07 5.49
C GLY A 202 11.87 16.44 4.29
N GLY A 203 11.81 15.65 3.20
CA GLY A 203 12.53 15.93 1.96
C GLY A 203 12.11 17.25 1.31
N ALA A 204 10.80 17.51 1.24
CA ALA A 204 10.29 18.77 0.71
C ALA A 204 10.73 19.98 1.55
N LEU A 205 10.69 19.86 2.89
CA LEU A 205 11.12 20.94 3.78
C LEU A 205 12.63 21.23 3.65
N ILE A 206 13.47 20.19 3.54
CA ILE A 206 14.93 20.35 3.39
C ILE A 206 15.27 21.07 2.09
N VAL A 207 14.63 20.71 0.97
CA VAL A 207 14.85 21.37 -0.32
C VAL A 207 14.43 22.84 -0.26
N VAL A 208 13.28 23.15 0.36
CA VAL A 208 12.82 24.53 0.54
C VAL A 208 13.79 25.35 1.38
N LEU A 209 14.30 24.77 2.48
CA LEU A 209 15.26 25.43 3.34
C LEU A 209 16.61 25.66 2.66
N MET A 210 17.11 24.71 1.85
CA MET A 210 18.34 24.90 1.08
C MET A 210 18.20 26.03 0.06
N VAL A 211 17.12 26.08 -0.71
CA VAL A 211 16.87 27.14 -1.69
C VAL A 211 16.71 28.51 -1.02
N ALA A 212 16.07 28.56 0.15
CA ALA A 212 15.93 29.80 0.92
C ALA A 212 17.25 30.29 1.54
N ARG A 213 18.19 29.37 1.82
CA ARG A 213 19.53 29.69 2.35
C ARG A 213 20.47 30.20 1.25
N GLU A 214 20.43 29.56 0.09
CA GLU A 214 21.18 29.93 -1.13
C GLU A 214 20.82 31.34 -1.63
N ARG A 215 19.56 31.76 -1.47
CA ARG A 215 19.14 33.13 -1.83
C ARG A 215 19.69 34.17 -0.86
N ARG A 216 19.64 33.90 0.45
CA ARG A 216 20.16 34.83 1.47
C ARG A 216 21.68 35.03 1.38
N SER A 217 22.44 34.01 0.97
CA SER A 217 23.90 34.16 0.76
C SER A 217 24.24 35.02 -0.46
N ARG A 218 23.40 35.01 -1.49
CA ARG A 218 23.53 35.87 -2.68
C ARG A 218 23.10 37.32 -2.41
N ASP A 219 22.09 37.51 -1.57
CA ASP A 219 21.64 38.84 -1.14
C ASP A 219 22.66 39.49 -0.18
N GLY A 220 23.32 38.69 0.67
CA GLY A 220 24.37 39.15 1.59
C GLY A 220 25.66 39.60 0.89
N THR A 221 26.07 38.90 -0.18
CA THR A 221 27.24 39.30 -0.98
C THR A 221 26.96 40.53 -1.83
N ALA A 222 25.72 40.71 -2.32
CA ALA A 222 25.29 41.93 -3.02
C ALA A 222 25.17 43.15 -2.08
N ALA A 223 24.69 42.96 -0.85
CA ALA A 223 24.62 44.03 0.16
C ALA A 223 26.01 44.45 0.67
N ALA A 224 26.94 43.50 0.86
CA ALA A 224 28.32 43.78 1.27
C ALA A 224 29.11 44.53 0.17
N ALA A 225 28.90 44.17 -1.11
CA ALA A 225 29.47 44.89 -2.25
C ALA A 225 28.93 46.33 -2.37
N ALA A 226 27.66 46.57 -1.99
CA ALA A 226 27.07 47.91 -1.99
C ALA A 226 27.54 48.80 -0.82
N SER A 227 27.95 48.22 0.31
CA SER A 227 28.49 48.97 1.45
C SER A 227 29.99 49.27 1.37
N GLY A 228 30.73 48.59 0.49
CA GLY A 228 32.20 48.73 0.36
C GLY A 228 32.68 49.89 -0.51
N GLN A 229 31.79 50.54 -1.28
CA GLN A 229 32.18 51.57 -2.26
C GLN A 229 31.95 53.02 -1.76
N GLY A 230 31.70 53.21 -0.46
CA GLY A 230 31.23 54.49 0.10
C GLY A 230 31.93 54.93 1.38
N ASN A 231 33.26 54.83 1.50
CA ASN A 231 33.99 55.59 2.52
C ASN A 231 35.49 55.66 2.19
N GLY A 232 36.04 56.85 1.91
CA GLY A 232 37.46 57.11 2.14
C GLY A 232 38.33 57.75 1.05
N ASP A 233 37.78 58.49 0.09
CA ASP A 233 38.60 59.50 -0.63
C ASP A 233 38.70 60.76 0.22
N GLY A 234 39.86 61.03 0.82
CA GLY A 234 40.17 62.34 1.36
C GLY A 234 41.21 62.36 2.47
N ASN A 235 42.49 62.39 2.11
CA ASN A 235 43.45 63.35 2.68
C ASN A 235 44.82 63.24 1.99
N THR A 236 45.15 64.14 1.06
CA THR A 236 46.53 64.62 0.87
C THR A 236 46.48 66.01 0.24
N ARG A 237 46.53 67.04 1.09
CA ARG A 237 46.85 68.41 0.66
C ARG A 237 48.11 68.86 1.38
N LYS A 238 49.16 69.04 0.57
CA LYS A 238 50.30 69.97 0.68
C LYS A 238 51.27 69.80 1.85
N ASP A 239 52.54 69.61 1.48
CA ASP A 239 53.72 70.42 1.84
C ASP A 239 54.70 70.31 0.62
N GLY A 240 55.12 71.37 -0.08
CA GLY A 240 56.21 72.28 0.29
C GLY A 240 57.56 71.69 -0.16
N LEU A 241 58.03 71.94 -1.40
CA LEU A 241 58.98 72.97 -1.85
C LEU A 241 60.41 72.87 -1.23
N ALA A 242 61.43 73.02 -2.10
CA ALA A 242 62.90 73.00 -1.93
C ALA A 242 63.52 71.64 -2.34
N ASP A 243 64.62 71.54 -3.10
CA ASP A 243 65.69 72.48 -3.38
C ASP A 243 66.57 72.00 -4.56
N GLU A 244 67.34 72.96 -5.08
CA GLU A 244 68.42 73.02 -6.07
C GLU A 244 69.27 71.79 -6.48
N SER A 245 69.52 71.66 -7.79
CA SER A 245 70.84 71.82 -8.48
C SER A 245 70.87 71.10 -9.84
#